data_AF-T0Y6C7-F1
#
_entry.id   AF-T0Y6C7-F1
#
_cell.length_a   1.000
_cell.length_b   1.000
_cell.length_c   1.000
_cell.angle_alpha   90.00
_cell.angle_beta   90.00
_cell.angle_gamma   90.00
#
_symmetry.space_group_name_H-M   'P 1'
#
loop_
_entity.id
_entity.type
_entity.pdbx_description
1 polymer ?
#
loop_
_entity_poly.entity_id
_entity_poly.type
_entity_poly.pdbx_seq_one_letter_code
_entity_poly.pdbx_strand_id
1 'polypeptide(L)'
;MEGNLTMSRKEVDRVGVMQQVAERRILQQEAAARLGISVRQVKRLRTRLRGEGPQGLVSRRRGWRPNNAFPQDLRQEILALVRSQGQVQSLL
;
A
#
# COMPACT_ATOMS: atom_id res chain seq x y z
N MET A 1 13.61 20.35 10.33
CA MET A 1 13.07 19.26 11.16
C MET A 1 13.12 18.00 10.33
N GLU A 2 14.10 17.12 10.58
CA GLU A 2 14.12 15.79 9.96
C GLU A 2 13.13 14.89 10.69
N GLY A 3 12.10 14.45 9.98
CA GLY A 3 11.09 13.52 10.49
C GLY A 3 11.23 12.16 9.80
N ASN A 4 11.06 11.08 10.55
CA ASN A 4 11.11 9.73 10.01
C ASN A 4 9.81 9.41 9.25
N LEU A 5 9.93 8.93 8.01
CA LEU A 5 8.79 8.51 7.20
C LEU A 5 8.68 6.99 7.18
N THR A 6 7.60 6.43 7.72
CA THR A 6 7.37 4.98 7.68
C THR A 6 6.61 4.59 6.42
N MET A 7 7.20 3.70 5.62
CA MET A 7 6.63 3.21 4.36
C MET A 7 6.64 1.68 4.33
N SER A 8 5.67 1.10 3.62
CA SER A 8 5.79 -0.30 3.19
C SER A 8 6.86 -0.43 2.11
N ARG A 9 7.42 -1.63 1.91
CA ARG A 9 8.41 -1.87 0.85
C ARG A 9 7.92 -1.41 -0.53
N LYS A 10 6.67 -1.75 -0.86
CA LYS A 10 6.00 -1.31 -2.10
C LYS A 10 5.91 0.21 -2.25
N GLU A 11 5.76 0.95 -1.15
CA GLU A 11 5.73 2.41 -1.18
C GLU A 11 7.13 3.01 -1.33
N VAL A 12 8.17 2.37 -0.77
CA VAL A 12 9.57 2.74 -0.99
C VAL A 12 9.93 2.54 -2.47
N ASP A 13 9.63 1.38 -3.05
CA ASP A 13 9.93 1.10 -4.47
C ASP A 13 9.23 2.10 -5.41
N ARG A 14 8.03 2.54 -5.03
CA ARG A 14 7.27 3.57 -5.76
C ARG A 14 7.98 4.92 -5.78
N VAL A 15 8.75 5.28 -4.74
CA VAL A 15 9.49 6.55 -4.71
C VAL A 15 10.42 6.64 -5.91
N GLY A 16 11.22 5.60 -6.18
CA GLY A 16 12.15 5.57 -7.30
C GLY A 16 11.47 5.72 -8.65
N VAL A 17 10.37 4.98 -8.88
CA VAL A 17 9.61 5.09 -10.14
C VAL A 17 9.01 6.49 -10.31
N MET A 18 8.43 7.06 -9.25
CA MET A 18 7.83 8.39 -9.32
C MET A 18 8.87 9.51 -9.48
N GLN A 19 10.08 9.31 -8.95
CA GLN A 19 11.21 10.22 -9.16
C GLN A 19 11.61 10.24 -10.64
N GLN A 20 11.72 9.07 -11.29
CA GLN A 20 11.99 8.98 -12.74
C GLN A 20 10.91 9.67 -13.58
N VAL A 21 9.63 9.58 -13.17
CA VAL A 21 8.54 10.33 -13.83
C VAL A 21 8.70 11.84 -13.62
N ALA A 22 9.08 12.28 -12.41
CA ALA A 22 9.26 13.70 -12.10
C ALA A 22 10.42 14.31 -12.90
N GLU A 23 11.50 13.54 -13.08
CA GLU A 23 12.69 13.87 -13.87
C GLU A 23 12.48 13.66 -15.37
N ARG A 24 11.26 13.28 -15.80
CA ARG A 24 10.89 13.01 -17.19
C ARG A 24 11.72 11.93 -17.88
N ARG A 25 12.33 11.02 -17.11
CA ARG A 25 13.11 9.88 -17.63
C ARG A 25 12.22 8.76 -18.17
N ILE A 26 11.00 8.63 -17.63
CA ILE A 26 10.00 7.64 -18.09
C ILE A 26 8.63 8.27 -18.24
N LEU A 27 7.80 7.66 -19.09
CA LEU A 27 6.41 8.08 -19.28
C LEU A 27 5.50 7.57 -18.15
N GLN A 28 4.37 8.25 -17.93
CA GLN A 28 3.39 7.85 -16.91
C GLN A 28 2.74 6.48 -17.18
N GLN A 29 2.61 6.11 -18.47
CA GLN A 29 2.10 4.79 -18.86
C GLN A 29 3.07 3.69 -18.46
N GLU A 30 4.37 3.90 -18.67
CA GLU A 30 5.40 2.98 -18.26
C GLU A 30 5.48 2.85 -16.73
N ALA A 31 5.41 3.97 -16.01
CA ALA A 31 5.34 3.95 -14.54
C ALA A 31 4.12 3.18 -14.03
N ALA A 32 2.97 3.30 -14.69
CA ALA A 32 1.76 2.53 -14.37
C ALA A 32 1.98 1.03 -14.51
N ALA A 33 2.62 0.60 -15.61
CA ALA A 33 2.99 -0.80 -15.83
C ALA A 33 3.96 -1.31 -14.75
N ARG A 34 5.05 -0.58 -14.49
CA ARG A 34 6.05 -0.96 -13.46
C ARG A 34 5.45 -1.05 -12.04
N LEU A 35 4.49 -0.19 -11.71
CA LEU A 35 3.86 -0.15 -10.40
C LEU A 35 2.64 -1.07 -10.27
N GLY A 36 2.14 -1.64 -11.37
CA GLY A 36 0.90 -2.41 -11.41
C GLY A 36 -0.32 -1.58 -10.98
N ILE A 37 -0.40 -0.31 -11.39
CA ILE A 37 -1.52 0.60 -11.07
C ILE A 37 -1.98 1.33 -12.32
N SER A 38 -3.17 1.93 -12.27
CA SER A 38 -3.67 2.73 -13.39
C SER A 38 -2.88 4.02 -13.60
N VAL A 39 -2.83 4.52 -14.84
CA VAL A 39 -2.26 5.83 -15.17
C VAL A 39 -2.92 6.97 -14.38
N ARG A 40 -4.22 6.84 -14.08
CA ARG A 40 -4.93 7.81 -13.22
C ARG A 40 -4.35 7.83 -11.79
N GLN A 41 -3.99 6.67 -11.24
CA GLN A 41 -3.31 6.61 -9.95
C GLN A 41 -1.91 7.22 -10.02
N VAL A 42 -1.15 6.98 -11.09
CA VAL A 42 0.15 7.63 -11.32
C VAL A 42 0.02 9.16 -11.34
N LYS A 43 -0.96 9.69 -12.08
CA LYS A 43 -1.26 11.14 -12.11
C LYS A 43 -1.52 11.69 -10.70
N ARG A 44 -2.36 11.01 -9.91
CA ARG A 44 -2.66 11.40 -8.52
C ARG A 44 -1.41 11.38 -7.65
N LEU A 45 -0.58 10.35 -7.77
CA LEU A 45 0.69 10.25 -7.03
C LEU A 45 1.65 11.38 -7.43
N ARG A 46 1.73 11.72 -8.72
CA ARG A 46 2.57 12.82 -9.21
C ARG A 46 2.15 14.17 -8.62
N THR A 47 0.85 14.45 -8.59
CA THR A 47 0.32 15.68 -7.99
C THR A 47 0.67 15.76 -6.51
N ARG A 48 0.52 14.65 -5.77
CA ARG A 48 0.87 14.60 -4.35
C ARG A 48 2.36 14.72 -4.11
N LEU A 49 3.19 14.03 -4.88
CA LEU A 49 4.65 14.15 -4.77
C LEU A 49 5.11 15.61 -4.94
N ARG A 50 4.48 16.37 -5.83
CA ARG A 50 4.78 17.80 -6.02
C ARG A 50 4.36 18.69 -4.85
N GLY A 51 3.25 18.37 -4.17
CA GLY A 51 2.73 19.19 -3.08
C GLY A 51 3.18 18.77 -1.68
N GLU A 52 3.41 17.48 -1.48
CA GLU A 52 3.62 16.83 -0.17
C GLU A 52 4.99 16.14 -0.09
N GLY A 53 5.78 16.15 -1.17
CA GLY A 53 7.03 15.39 -1.25
C GLY A 53 6.81 13.86 -1.13
N PRO A 54 7.81 13.11 -0.66
CA PRO A 54 7.72 11.65 -0.51
C PRO A 54 6.56 11.19 0.39
N GLN A 55 6.15 12.00 1.38
CA GLN A 55 4.99 11.70 2.23
C GLN A 55 3.70 11.53 1.43
N GLY A 56 3.54 12.26 0.33
CA GLY A 56 2.38 12.16 -0.56
C GLY A 56 2.24 10.82 -1.28
N LEU A 57 3.29 9.99 -1.27
CA LEU A 57 3.29 8.65 -1.86
C LEU A 57 2.84 7.55 -0.89
N VAL A 58 2.73 7.86 0.40
CA VAL A 58 2.20 6.96 1.43
C VAL A 58 0.69 6.77 1.22
N SER A 59 0.23 5.53 1.41
CA SER A 59 -1.19 5.19 1.38
C SER A 59 -1.94 5.95 2.47
N ARG A 60 -2.91 6.75 2.05
CA ARG A 60 -3.84 7.44 2.97
C ARG A 60 -4.83 6.52 3.67
N ARG A 61 -4.90 5.24 3.28
CA ARG A 61 -5.69 4.22 4.01
C ARG A 61 -4.93 3.60 5.18
N ARG A 62 -3.65 3.92 5.35
CA ARG A 62 -2.86 3.41 6.47
C ARG A 62 -3.52 3.83 7.79
N GLY A 63 -3.77 2.88 8.68
CA GLY A 63 -4.43 3.11 9.97
C GLY A 63 -5.96 3.16 9.90
N TRP A 64 -6.58 3.12 8.72
CA TRP A 64 -8.03 3.16 8.58
C TRP A 64 -8.62 1.76 8.45
N ARG A 65 -9.74 1.50 9.15
CA ARG A 65 -10.54 0.30 8.92
C ARG A 65 -11.20 0.40 7.53
N PRO A 66 -11.16 -0.65 6.70
CA PRO A 66 -11.91 -0.64 5.46
C PRO A 66 -13.42 -0.59 5.73
N ASN A 67 -14.19 0.03 4.84
CA ASN A 67 -15.64 0.21 5.02
C ASN A 67 -16.41 -1.12 5.12
N ASN A 68 -15.84 -2.20 4.59
CA ASN A 68 -16.37 -3.56 4.66
C ASN A 68 -15.64 -4.43 5.70
N ALA A 69 -15.00 -3.83 6.71
CA ALA A 69 -14.37 -4.57 7.79
C ALA A 69 -15.43 -5.28 8.63
N PHE A 70 -15.22 -6.57 8.88
CA PHE A 70 -16.03 -7.30 9.86
C PHE A 70 -15.89 -6.69 11.27
N PRO A 71 -16.94 -6.80 12.11
CA PRO A 71 -16.84 -6.53 13.54
C PRO A 71 -15.66 -7.28 14.15
N GLN A 72 -15.03 -6.68 15.16
CA GLN A 72 -13.84 -7.26 15.78
C GLN A 72 -14.14 -8.62 16.40
N ASP A 73 -15.31 -8.77 17.02
CA ASP A 73 -15.73 -10.00 17.67
C ASP A 73 -15.88 -11.14 16.66
N LEU A 74 -16.56 -10.90 15.53
CA LEU A 74 -16.68 -11.86 14.44
C LEU A 74 -15.31 -12.27 13.89
N ARG A 75 -14.37 -11.32 13.77
CA ARG A 75 -13.00 -11.64 13.36
C ARG A 75 -12.29 -12.54 14.36
N GLN A 76 -12.46 -12.31 15.67
CA GLN A 76 -11.84 -13.13 16.71
C GLN A 76 -12.41 -14.54 16.73
N GLU A 77 -13.73 -14.67 16.58
CA GLU A 77 -14.42 -15.96 16.47
C GLU A 77 -13.89 -16.77 15.28
N ILE A 78 -13.83 -16.18 14.09
CA ILE A 78 -13.27 -16.82 12.89
C ILE A 78 -11.82 -17.24 13.11
N LEU A 79 -10.98 -16.38 13.71
CA LEU A 79 -9.58 -16.72 13.98
C LEU A 79 -9.44 -17.85 14.99
N ALA A 80 -10.32 -17.94 16.00
CA ALA A 80 -10.33 -19.03 16.95
C ALA A 80 -10.68 -20.36 16.26
N LEU A 81 -11.70 -20.36 15.39
CA LEU A 81 -12.10 -21.54 14.60
C LEU A 81 -10.99 -22.01 13.65
N VAL A 82 -10.33 -21.09 12.93
CA VAL A 82 -9.22 -21.45 12.04
C VAL A 82 -8.07 -22.08 12.82
N ARG A 83 -7.74 -21.54 14.00
CA ARG A 83 -6.68 -22.09 14.86
C ARG A 83 -7.04 -23.47 15.40
N SER A 84 -8.30 -23.71 15.78
CA SER A 84 -8.72 -25.03 16.28
C SER A 84 -8.74 -26.09 15.18
N GLN A 85 -9.11 -25.73 13.94
CA GLN A 85 -9.09 -26.67 12.81
C GLN A 85 -7.67 -27.00 12.32
N GLY A 86 -6.73 -26.04 12.38
CA GLY A 86 -5.32 -26.28 12.03
C GLY A 86 -4.58 -27.22 12.98
N GLN A 87 -5.11 -27.47 14.19
CA GLN A 87 -4.54 -28.43 15.14
C GLN A 87 -4.95 -29.88 14.88
N VAL A 88 -5.93 -30.13 14.01
CA VAL A 88 -6.47 -31.48 13.75
C VAL A 88 -5.68 -32.22 12.64
N GLN A 89 -4.74 -31.57 11.95
CA GLN A 89 -3.94 -32.19 10.88
C GLN A 89 -2.56 -32.72 11.31
N SER A 90 -2.20 -32.72 12.60
CA SER A 90 -0.93 -33.34 13.07
C SER A 90 -1.08 -34.75 13.65
N LEU A 91 -2.22 -35.41 13.42
CA LEU A 91 -2.52 -36.76 13.90
C LEU A 91 -3.05 -37.64 12.75
N LEU A 92 -2.32 -37.69 11.64
CA LEU A 92 -2.27 -38.77 10.66
C LEU A 92 -0.86 -38.81 10.07
#